data_AF-A0A7W2MZ67-F1
#
_entry.id   AF-A0A7W2MZ67-F1
#
_cell.length_a   1.000
_cell.length_b   1.000
_cell.length_c   1.000
_cell.angle_alpha   90.00
_cell.angle_beta   90.00
_cell.angle_gamma   90.00
#
_symmetry.space_group_name_H-M   'P 1'
#
loop_
_entity.id
_entity.type
_entity.pdbx_description
1 polymer ?
#
loop_
_entity_poly.entity_id
_entity_poly.type
_entity_poly.pdbx_seq_one_letter_code
_entity_poly.pdbx_strand_id
1 'polypeptide(L)'
;MPKKIIQRFMPDHQKIKDNKHLKMFGALLHNANLWHLNRRSVSKAFAVGLFFAFMPVPFQMVLAAGFAIIVHANLPLSITLVWITNPLTMPAIFYFCYVVGTWIVDVPTRNFTFEANWQWLIDSVSTIGPAFIVGCGVLAAVFALLGYLTINIIWRFSVAKEWKKRKARRG
;
A
#
# COMPACT_ATOMS: atom_id res chain seq x y z
N MET A 1 -3.84 3.48 -21.84
CA MET A 1 -2.51 3.47 -21.18
C MET A 1 -2.71 3.50 -19.67
N PRO A 2 -2.08 2.60 -18.89
CA PRO A 2 -2.19 2.48 -17.43
C PRO A 2 -1.98 3.81 -16.72
N LYS A 3 -1.03 4.61 -17.20
CA LYS A 3 -0.75 5.97 -16.72
C LYS A 3 -2.01 6.85 -16.61
N LYS A 4 -2.90 6.82 -17.62
CA LYS A 4 -4.13 7.66 -17.64
C LYS A 4 -5.16 7.22 -16.59
N ILE A 5 -5.25 5.92 -16.32
CA ILE A 5 -6.18 5.38 -15.32
C ILE A 5 -5.66 5.74 -13.93
N ILE A 6 -4.38 5.47 -13.66
CA ILE A 6 -3.75 5.79 -12.37
C ILE A 6 -3.84 7.29 -12.08
N GLN A 7 -3.60 8.14 -13.08
CA GLN A 7 -3.76 9.60 -12.97
C GLN A 7 -5.12 10.05 -12.46
N ARG A 8 -6.20 9.32 -12.79
CA ARG A 8 -7.57 9.69 -12.39
C ARG A 8 -7.85 9.48 -10.91
N PHE A 9 -7.09 8.59 -10.26
CA PHE A 9 -7.25 8.26 -8.84
C PHE A 9 -6.19 8.91 -7.95
N MET A 10 -5.24 9.67 -8.52
CA MET A 10 -4.22 10.33 -7.72
C MET A 10 -4.81 11.53 -6.98
N PRO A 11 -4.49 11.70 -5.69
CA PRO A 11 -4.82 12.91 -4.95
C PRO A 11 -4.05 14.10 -5.50
N ASP A 12 -4.62 15.28 -5.30
CA ASP A 12 -4.02 16.54 -5.73
C ASP A 12 -2.63 16.75 -5.08
N HIS A 13 -1.66 17.12 -5.91
CA HIS A 13 -0.28 17.35 -5.49
C HIS A 13 -0.18 18.47 -4.46
N GLN A 14 -1.00 19.52 -4.57
CA GLN A 14 -0.99 20.63 -3.61
C GLN A 14 -1.47 20.16 -2.23
N LYS A 15 -2.56 19.37 -2.18
CA LYS A 15 -3.08 18.80 -0.93
C LYS A 15 -2.07 17.95 -0.17
N ILE A 16 -1.19 17.23 -0.89
CA ILE A 16 -0.13 16.42 -0.26
C ILE A 16 0.96 17.32 0.32
N LYS A 17 1.41 18.35 -0.40
CA LYS A 17 2.44 19.28 0.07
C LYS A 17 1.96 20.12 1.26
N ASP A 18 0.66 20.43 1.29
CA ASP A 18 0.08 21.25 2.35
C ASP A 18 -0.28 20.46 3.62
N ASN A 19 -0.20 19.13 3.58
CA ASN A 19 -0.48 18.27 4.73
C ASN A 19 0.56 18.48 5.85
N LYS A 20 0.11 18.87 7.04
CA LYS A 20 0.94 19.16 8.23
C LYS A 20 1.94 18.05 8.55
N HIS A 21 1.53 16.78 8.43
CA HIS A 21 2.39 15.63 8.75
C HIS A 21 3.41 15.33 7.65
N LEU A 22 3.17 15.73 6.40
CA LEU A 22 4.09 15.50 5.29
C LEU A 22 5.06 16.67 5.08
N LYS A 23 4.72 17.86 5.58
CA LYS A 23 5.62 19.05 5.57
C LYS A 23 6.96 18.79 6.26
N MET A 24 7.05 17.84 7.19
CA MET A 24 8.31 17.45 7.83
C MET A 24 9.37 16.95 6.82
N PHE A 25 8.95 16.46 5.65
CA PHE A 25 9.87 16.03 4.59
C PHE A 25 10.41 17.18 3.74
N GLY A 26 9.89 18.41 3.89
CA GLY A 26 10.44 19.65 3.35
C GLY A 26 11.05 19.53 1.95
N ALA A 27 12.37 19.71 1.87
CA ALA A 27 13.10 19.73 0.61
C ALA A 27 13.03 18.41 -0.18
N LEU A 28 12.87 17.27 0.50
CA LEU A 28 12.79 15.95 -0.12
C LEU A 28 11.55 15.81 -1.02
N LEU A 29 10.50 16.58 -0.75
CA LEU A 29 9.27 16.61 -1.56
C LEU A 29 9.46 17.30 -2.92
N HIS A 30 10.56 18.05 -3.15
CA HIS A 30 10.81 18.69 -4.44
C HIS A 30 11.36 17.74 -5.52
N ASN A 31 11.71 16.50 -5.17
CA ASN A 31 12.22 15.55 -6.14
C ASN A 31 11.15 15.17 -7.17
N ALA A 32 11.39 15.52 -8.44
CA ALA A 32 10.44 15.30 -9.54
C ALA A 32 10.03 13.83 -9.71
N ASN A 33 10.91 12.87 -9.40
CA ASN A 33 10.61 11.43 -9.51
C ASN A 33 9.47 10.97 -8.59
N LEU A 34 9.20 11.70 -7.51
CA LEU A 34 8.11 11.41 -6.56
C LEU A 34 6.73 11.72 -7.16
N TRP A 35 6.66 12.58 -8.16
CA TRP A 35 5.40 13.08 -8.74
C TRP A 35 5.13 12.51 -10.13
N HIS A 36 6.18 12.06 -10.83
CA HIS A 36 6.03 11.51 -12.17
C HIS A 36 5.59 10.04 -12.18
N LEU A 37 4.54 9.76 -12.96
CA LEU A 37 4.12 8.40 -13.26
C LEU A 37 5.00 7.78 -14.34
N ASN A 38 6.01 7.03 -13.90
CA ASN A 38 6.77 6.11 -14.73
C ASN A 38 6.63 4.67 -14.19
N ARG A 39 6.88 3.66 -15.04
CA ARG A 39 6.71 2.24 -14.68
C ARG A 39 7.41 1.86 -13.38
N ARG A 40 8.66 2.29 -13.19
CA ARG A 40 9.47 1.91 -12.02
C ARG A 40 8.94 2.57 -10.74
N SER A 41 8.67 3.87 -10.80
CA SER A 41 8.16 4.69 -9.69
C SER A 41 6.77 4.21 -9.23
N VAL A 42 5.88 3.90 -10.18
CA VAL A 42 4.55 3.34 -9.88
C VAL A 42 4.65 1.95 -9.28
N SER A 43 5.48 1.05 -9.83
CA SER A 43 5.61 -0.31 -9.29
C SER A 43 6.13 -0.28 -7.85
N LYS A 44 7.11 0.57 -7.56
CA LYS A 44 7.61 0.80 -6.20
C LYS A 44 6.55 1.38 -5.28
N ALA A 45 5.74 2.33 -5.76
CA ALA A 45 4.66 2.92 -4.98
C ALA A 45 3.59 1.90 -4.59
N PHE A 46 3.27 0.97 -5.50
CA PHE A 46 2.39 -0.15 -5.18
C PHE A 46 2.98 -1.07 -4.12
N ALA A 47 4.28 -1.39 -4.21
CA ALA A 47 4.95 -2.17 -3.19
C ALA A 47 4.92 -1.50 -1.81
N VAL A 48 5.37 -0.24 -1.73
CA VAL A 48 5.43 0.52 -0.47
C VAL A 48 4.04 0.75 0.10
N GLY A 49 3.11 1.25 -0.70
CA GLY A 49 1.78 1.61 -0.26
C GLY A 49 0.99 0.39 0.24
N LEU A 50 1.03 -0.73 -0.49
CA LEU A 50 0.39 -1.97 -0.03
C LEU A 50 1.10 -2.56 1.19
N PHE A 51 2.43 -2.54 1.24
CA PHE A 51 3.14 -3.02 2.43
C PHE A 51 2.64 -2.30 3.69
N PHE A 52 2.64 -0.96 3.67
CA PHE A 52 2.20 -0.18 4.83
C PHE A 52 0.69 -0.21 5.06
N ALA A 53 -0.14 -0.51 4.05
CA ALA A 53 -1.58 -0.69 4.24
C ALA A 53 -1.92 -1.90 5.15
N PHE A 54 -1.11 -2.96 5.13
CA PHE A 54 -1.31 -4.15 5.96
C PHE A 54 -0.59 -4.09 7.31
N MET A 55 0.29 -3.11 7.52
CA MET A 55 1.03 -2.95 8.77
C MET A 55 0.17 -2.23 9.82
N PRO A 56 -0.03 -2.82 11.01
CA PRO A 56 -0.88 -2.24 12.07
C PRO A 56 -0.09 -1.21 12.87
N VAL A 57 0.31 -0.11 12.22
CA VAL A 57 1.13 0.94 12.82
C VAL A 57 0.41 2.29 12.82
N PRO A 58 0.50 3.06 13.92
CA PRO A 58 0.02 4.44 13.89
C PRO A 58 0.86 5.24 12.89
N PHE A 59 0.25 6.28 12.30
CA PHE A 59 0.91 7.15 11.32
C PHE A 59 1.47 6.42 10.08
N GLN A 60 0.84 5.31 9.65
CA GLN A 60 1.19 4.55 8.44
C GLN A 60 1.45 5.43 7.19
N MET A 61 0.73 6.54 7.04
CA MET A 61 0.94 7.50 5.95
C MET A 61 2.33 8.13 5.96
N VAL A 62 2.84 8.51 7.14
CA VAL A 62 4.14 9.16 7.30
C VAL A 62 5.25 8.15 7.00
N LEU A 63 5.10 6.92 7.48
CA LEU A 63 6.04 5.83 7.20
C LEU A 63 6.08 5.50 5.70
N ALA A 64 4.91 5.35 5.07
CA ALA A 64 4.83 5.12 3.64
C ALA A 64 5.41 6.28 2.82
N ALA A 65 5.17 7.53 3.24
CA ALA A 65 5.76 8.70 2.60
C ALA A 65 7.30 8.71 2.72
N GLY A 66 7.82 8.46 3.92
CA GLY A 66 9.26 8.38 4.16
C GLY A 66 9.92 7.27 3.33
N PHE A 67 9.36 6.06 3.34
CA PHE A 67 9.87 4.96 2.52
C PHE A 67 9.76 5.26 1.02
N ALA A 68 8.66 5.85 0.56
CA ALA A 68 8.49 6.24 -0.83
C ALA A 68 9.57 7.25 -1.28
N ILE A 69 9.96 8.18 -0.40
CA ILE A 69 11.05 9.12 -0.66
C ILE A 69 12.38 8.37 -0.80
N ILE A 70 12.69 7.49 0.15
CA ILE A 70 13.96 6.71 0.18
C ILE A 70 14.10 5.87 -1.09
N VAL A 71 13.04 5.16 -1.51
CA VAL A 71 13.10 4.28 -2.69
C VAL A 71 12.81 5.00 -4.00
N HIS A 72 12.57 6.32 -3.98
CA HIS A 72 12.14 7.13 -5.12
C HIS A 72 10.89 6.56 -5.82
N ALA A 73 9.89 6.18 -5.03
CA ALA A 73 8.57 5.78 -5.48
C ALA A 73 7.65 6.98 -5.71
N ASN A 74 6.54 6.76 -6.41
CA ASN A 74 5.53 7.80 -6.58
C ASN A 74 4.86 8.08 -5.23
N LEU A 75 5.09 9.27 -4.68
CA LEU A 75 4.67 9.64 -3.33
C LEU A 75 3.15 9.71 -3.19
N PRO A 76 2.40 10.44 -4.06
CA PRO A 76 0.94 10.47 -4.01
C PRO A 76 0.33 9.07 -3.99
N LEU A 77 0.79 8.23 -4.90
CA LEU A 77 0.24 6.88 -5.06
C LEU A 77 0.56 5.99 -3.86
N SER A 78 1.75 6.10 -3.30
CA SER A 78 2.13 5.33 -2.09
C SER A 78 1.21 5.67 -0.92
N ILE A 79 0.89 6.95 -0.73
CA ILE A 79 0.00 7.41 0.34
C ILE A 79 -1.44 6.98 0.09
N THR A 80 -1.94 7.09 -1.15
CA THR A 80 -3.31 6.69 -1.49
C THR A 80 -3.57 5.22 -1.27
N LEU A 81 -2.59 4.37 -1.55
CA LEU A 81 -2.73 2.93 -1.34
C LEU A 81 -2.83 2.55 0.13
N VAL A 82 -2.20 3.31 1.02
CA VAL A 82 -2.33 3.11 2.47
C VAL A 82 -3.77 3.35 2.93
N TRP A 83 -4.52 4.23 2.26
CA TRP A 83 -5.93 4.50 2.58
C TRP A 83 -6.90 3.36 2.21
N ILE A 84 -6.39 2.28 1.59
CA ILE A 84 -7.16 1.04 1.47
C ILE A 84 -7.57 0.54 2.85
N THR A 85 -6.74 0.75 3.89
CA THR A 85 -7.02 0.39 5.29
C THR A 85 -7.57 1.61 6.03
N ASN A 86 -8.87 1.86 5.86
CA ASN A 86 -9.63 2.94 6.51
C ASN A 86 -10.59 2.35 7.56
N PRO A 87 -11.24 3.15 8.43
CA PRO A 87 -12.07 2.62 9.52
C PRO A 87 -13.15 1.60 9.11
N LEU A 88 -13.64 1.67 7.87
CA LEU A 88 -14.63 0.74 7.34
C LEU A 88 -13.99 -0.59 6.90
N THR A 89 -12.84 -0.56 6.24
CA THR A 89 -12.17 -1.75 5.69
C THR A 89 -11.18 -2.39 6.66
N MET A 90 -10.67 -1.61 7.62
CA MET A 90 -9.65 -2.04 8.59
C MET A 90 -10.05 -3.28 9.39
N PRO A 91 -11.29 -3.39 9.94
CA PRO A 91 -11.69 -4.59 10.68
C PRO A 91 -11.60 -5.86 9.82
N ALA A 92 -12.05 -5.78 8.56
CA ALA A 92 -12.03 -6.91 7.64
C ALA A 92 -10.59 -7.30 7.25
N ILE A 93 -9.74 -6.32 6.93
CA ILE A 93 -8.33 -6.56 6.59
C ILE A 93 -7.58 -7.16 7.78
N PHE A 94 -7.75 -6.61 8.98
CA PHE A 94 -7.03 -7.08 10.17
C PHE A 94 -7.54 -8.43 10.67
N TYR A 95 -8.84 -8.71 10.54
CA TYR A 95 -9.35 -10.05 10.76
C TYR A 95 -8.72 -11.06 9.79
N PHE A 96 -8.60 -10.71 8.51
CA PHE A 96 -7.93 -11.56 7.53
C PHE A 96 -6.45 -11.77 7.86
N CYS A 97 -5.73 -10.73 8.30
CA CYS A 97 -4.37 -10.87 8.84
C CYS A 97 -4.33 -11.84 10.02
N TYR A 98 -5.25 -11.73 10.96
CA TYR A 98 -5.32 -12.65 12.10
C TYR A 98 -5.52 -14.10 11.65
N VAL A 99 -6.49 -14.38 10.78
CA VAL A 99 -6.77 -15.74 10.27
C VAL A 99 -5.53 -16.32 9.59
N VAL A 100 -4.92 -15.57 8.66
CA VAL A 100 -3.68 -16.01 7.97
C VAL A 100 -2.56 -16.25 8.98
N GLY A 101 -2.42 -15.39 9.98
CA GLY A 101 -1.46 -15.53 11.06
C GLY A 101 -1.65 -16.80 11.88
N THR A 102 -2.88 -17.11 12.27
CA THR A 102 -3.20 -18.32 13.03
C THR A 102 -2.89 -19.60 12.26
N TRP A 103 -3.11 -19.61 10.95
CA TRP A 103 -2.73 -20.73 10.08
C TRP A 103 -1.23 -20.92 9.99
N ILE A 104 -0.44 -19.83 10.03
CA ILE A 104 1.02 -19.90 9.91
C ILE A 104 1.68 -20.30 11.23
N VAL A 105 1.17 -19.79 12.36
CA VAL A 105 1.71 -20.06 13.69
C VAL A 105 1.15 -21.37 14.29
N ASP A 106 0.21 -22.01 13.59
CA ASP A 106 -0.48 -23.24 13.99
C ASP A 106 -1.10 -23.15 15.40
N VAL A 107 -1.78 -22.03 15.66
CA VAL A 107 -2.52 -21.80 16.90
C VAL A 107 -4.02 -21.86 16.64
N PRO A 108 -4.82 -22.50 17.52
CA PRO A 108 -6.25 -22.58 17.32
C PRO A 108 -6.86 -21.18 17.25
N THR A 109 -7.67 -20.94 16.22
CA THR A 109 -8.46 -19.70 16.10
C THR A 109 -9.36 -19.59 17.32
N ARG A 110 -9.07 -18.68 18.24
CA ARG A 110 -9.98 -18.39 19.35
C ARG A 110 -11.17 -17.63 18.79
N ASN A 111 -12.36 -17.86 19.36
CA ASN A 111 -13.56 -17.11 19.00
C ASN A 111 -13.26 -15.61 19.14
N PHE A 112 -13.13 -14.93 17.99
CA PHE A 112 -12.83 -13.50 17.93
C PHE A 112 -14.12 -12.73 18.23
N THR A 113 -14.44 -12.55 19.50
CA THR A 113 -15.48 -11.62 19.93
C THR A 113 -14.87 -10.23 19.94
N PHE A 114 -15.04 -9.49 18.85
CA PHE A 114 -14.60 -8.10 18.77
C PHE A 114 -15.37 -7.26 19.78
N GLU A 115 -14.67 -6.77 20.81
CA GLU A 115 -15.19 -5.76 21.71
C GLU A 115 -14.47 -4.44 21.44
N ALA A 116 -15.23 -3.38 21.17
CA ALA A 116 -14.69 -2.04 20.97
C ALA A 116 -14.30 -1.39 22.32
N ASN A 117 -13.44 -2.07 23.07
CA ASN A 117 -13.00 -1.74 24.42
C ASN A 117 -11.46 -1.74 24.47
N TRP A 118 -10.88 -0.76 25.16
CA TRP A 118 -9.43 -0.55 25.24
C TRP A 118 -8.68 -1.70 25.95
N GLN A 119 -9.30 -2.28 26.97
CA GLN A 119 -8.79 -3.44 27.70
C GLN A 119 -8.76 -4.68 26.81
N TRP A 120 -9.84 -4.93 26.05
CA TRP A 120 -9.90 -6.02 25.07
C TRP A 120 -8.81 -5.89 24.00
N LEU A 121 -8.51 -4.67 23.54
CA LEU A 121 -7.44 -4.41 22.59
C LEU A 121 -6.06 -4.80 23.17
N ILE A 122 -5.79 -4.45 24.43
CA ILE A 122 -4.53 -4.79 25.13
C ILE A 122 -4.41 -6.30 25.36
N ASP A 123 -5.48 -6.96 25.82
CA ASP A 123 -5.49 -8.40 26.10
C ASP A 123 -5.44 -9.24 24.81
N SER A 124 -6.04 -8.72 23.74
CA SER A 124 -5.90 -9.28 22.39
C SER A 124 -4.47 -9.10 21.87
N VAL A 125 -3.81 -7.97 22.11
CA VAL A 125 -2.41 -7.79 21.68
C VAL A 125 -1.45 -8.76 22.37
N SER A 126 -1.72 -9.25 23.59
CA SER A 126 -0.85 -10.22 24.26
C SER A 126 -1.09 -11.69 23.86
N THR A 127 -2.33 -12.06 23.47
CA THR A 127 -2.70 -13.44 23.11
C THR A 127 -2.91 -13.68 21.62
N ILE A 128 -3.42 -12.68 20.90
CA ILE A 128 -3.69 -12.67 19.46
C ILE A 128 -2.55 -11.96 18.70
N GLY A 129 -1.84 -11.04 19.37
CA GLY A 129 -0.80 -10.20 18.76
C GLY A 129 0.27 -10.93 17.96
N PRO A 130 0.86 -12.05 18.43
CA PRO A 130 1.88 -12.76 17.66
C PRO A 130 1.36 -13.28 16.32
N ALA A 131 0.24 -14.01 16.32
CA ALA A 131 -0.40 -14.49 15.09
C ALA A 131 -0.80 -13.31 14.19
N PHE A 132 -1.44 -12.29 14.75
CA PHE A 132 -1.87 -11.10 14.02
C PHE A 132 -0.70 -10.37 13.34
N ILE A 133 0.40 -10.11 14.05
CA ILE A 133 1.59 -9.43 13.51
C ILE A 133 2.25 -10.29 12.43
N VAL A 134 2.34 -11.61 12.63
CA VAL A 134 2.87 -12.54 11.60
C VAL A 134 2.01 -12.46 10.34
N GLY A 135 0.69 -12.55 10.48
CA GLY A 135 -0.23 -12.47 9.35
C GLY A 135 -0.16 -11.11 8.63
N CYS A 136 -0.10 -10.00 9.39
CA CYS A 136 0.14 -8.67 8.84
C CYS A 136 1.44 -8.60 8.05
N GLY A 137 2.55 -9.08 8.60
CA GLY A 137 3.86 -9.06 7.94
C GLY A 137 3.89 -9.91 6.66
N VAL A 138 3.30 -11.11 6.71
CA VAL A 138 3.22 -12.01 5.56
C VAL A 138 2.34 -11.42 4.46
N LEU A 139 1.14 -10.95 4.79
CA LEU A 139 0.25 -10.32 3.82
C LEU A 139 0.84 -9.02 3.27
N ALA A 140 1.46 -8.19 4.10
CA ALA A 140 2.17 -6.99 3.66
C ALA A 140 3.23 -7.34 2.61
N ALA A 141 4.05 -8.36 2.85
CA ALA A 141 5.07 -8.82 1.91
C ALA A 141 4.46 -9.37 0.61
N VAL A 142 3.43 -10.22 0.72
CA VAL A 142 2.74 -10.82 -0.42
C VAL A 142 2.07 -9.76 -1.29
N PHE A 143 1.26 -8.87 -0.71
CA PHE A 143 0.57 -7.82 -1.45
C PHE A 143 1.54 -6.77 -2.01
N ALA A 144 2.65 -6.46 -1.31
CA ALA A 144 3.69 -5.61 -1.86
C ALA A 144 4.33 -6.20 -3.11
N LEU A 145 4.69 -7.49 -3.07
CA LEU A 145 5.26 -8.21 -4.21
C LEU A 145 4.26 -8.32 -5.36
N LEU A 146 3.03 -8.73 -5.07
CA LEU A 146 1.95 -8.82 -6.07
C LEU A 146 1.66 -7.47 -6.71
N GLY A 147 1.58 -6.39 -5.92
CA GLY A 147 1.39 -5.03 -6.44
C GLY A 147 2.51 -4.62 -7.39
N TYR A 148 3.77 -4.86 -7.01
CA TYR A 148 4.93 -4.58 -7.85
C TYR A 148 4.90 -5.35 -9.18
N LEU A 149 4.63 -6.66 -9.12
CA LEU A 149 4.59 -7.53 -10.31
C LEU A 149 3.40 -7.17 -11.20
N THR A 150 2.22 -6.94 -10.62
CA THR A 150 0.99 -6.59 -11.34
C THR A 150 1.19 -5.32 -12.16
N ILE A 151 1.78 -4.27 -11.59
CA ILE A 151 2.06 -3.03 -12.34
C ILE A 151 3.06 -3.28 -13.47
N ASN A 152 4.12 -4.05 -13.24
CA ASN A 152 5.08 -4.37 -14.32
C ASN A 152 4.42 -5.13 -15.47
N ILE A 153 3.56 -6.10 -15.16
CA ILE A 153 2.81 -6.90 -16.13
C ILE A 153 1.83 -6.02 -16.91
N ILE A 154 1.00 -5.24 -16.22
CA ILE A 154 0.03 -4.31 -16.84
C ILE A 154 0.75 -3.31 -17.76
N TRP A 155 1.90 -2.79 -17.33
CA TRP A 155 2.67 -1.86 -18.13
C TRP A 155 3.22 -2.51 -19.40
N ARG A 156 3.79 -3.72 -19.28
CA ARG A 156 4.30 -4.50 -20.42
C ARG A 156 3.20 -4.78 -21.44
N PHE A 157 2.03 -5.24 -20.99
CA PHE A 157 0.89 -5.50 -21.87
C PHE A 157 0.39 -4.23 -22.55
N SER A 158 0.31 -3.11 -21.83
CA SER A 158 -0.12 -1.84 -22.44
C SER A 158 0.84 -1.35 -23.52
N VAL A 159 2.15 -1.50 -23.31
CA VAL A 159 3.15 -1.10 -24.31
C VAL A 159 3.02 -2.01 -25.53
N ALA A 160 2.98 -3.34 -25.35
CA ALA A 160 2.82 -4.28 -26.45
C ALA A 160 1.54 -4.02 -27.28
N LYS A 161 0.42 -3.72 -26.61
CA LYS A 161 -0.86 -3.37 -27.27
C LYS A 161 -0.74 -2.09 -28.09
N GLU A 162 -0.08 -1.06 -27.56
CA GLU A 162 0.11 0.22 -28.27
C GLU A 162 1.03 0.05 -29.48
N TRP A 163 2.08 -0.77 -29.38
CA TRP A 163 2.97 -1.08 -30.49
C TRP A 163 2.25 -1.84 -31.62
N LYS A 164 1.42 -2.83 -31.29
CA LYS A 164 0.58 -3.52 -32.29
C LYS A 164 -0.38 -2.55 -32.98
N LYS A 165 -1.03 -1.65 -32.23
CA LYS A 165 -1.94 -0.63 -32.78
C LYS A 165 -1.22 0.36 -33.71
N ARG A 166 0.03 0.71 -33.42
CA ARG A 166 0.85 1.55 -34.31
C ARG A 166 1.25 0.83 -35.59
N LYS A 167 1.59 -0.45 -35.52
CA LYS A 167 1.93 -1.26 -36.71
C LYS A 167 0.73 -1.40 -37.65
N ALA A 168 -0.47 -1.63 -37.11
CA ALA A 168 -1.72 -1.71 -37.86
C ALA A 168 -2.23 -0.35 -38.41
N ARG A 169 -1.62 0.77 -38.05
CA ARG A 169 -1.92 2.11 -38.61
C ARG A 169 -0.93 2.52 -39.71
N ARG A 170 0.15 1.76 -39.89
CA ARG A 170 1.25 2.05 -40.83
C ARG A 170 1.28 1.08 -42.02
N GLY A 171 0.47 0.02 -41.99
CA GLY A 171 0.17 -0.84 -43.13
C GLY A 171 -1.32 -0.79 -43.37
#